data_AF-A0AAJ1QRY2-F1
#
_entry.id   AF-A0AAJ1QRY2-F1
#
_cell.length_a   1.000
_cell.length_b   1.000
_cell.length_c   1.000
_cell.angle_alpha   90.00
_cell.angle_beta   90.00
_cell.angle_gamma   90.00
#
_symmetry.space_group_name_H-M   'P 1'
#
loop_
_entity.id
_entity.type
_entity.pdbx_description
1 polymer ?
#
loop_
_entity_poly.entity_id
_entity_poly.type
_entity_poly.pdbx_seq_one_letter_code
_entity_poly.pdbx_strand_id
1 'polypeptide(L)' 'MDEMIGGSLVFVTGVIFLWLGLFQYKWLYKGIKEVEEGKIDILPFISRYRFWRIVFIGIGVLLIFTTGNSFIRYVFH' A
#
# COMPACT_ATOMS: atom_id res chain seq x y z
N MET A 1 -9.15 15.07 -20.42
CA MET A 1 -9.72 13.76 -20.03
C MET A 1 -8.63 12.78 -19.61
N ASP A 2 -7.52 12.69 -20.34
CA ASP A 2 -6.40 11.78 -20.00
C ASP A 2 -5.77 12.04 -18.61
N GLU A 3 -5.67 13.30 -18.18
CA GLU A 3 -5.18 13.65 -16.84
C GLU A 3 -6.12 13.18 -15.71
N MET A 4 -7.44 13.21 -15.94
CA MET A 4 -8.42 12.68 -14.97
C MET A 4 -8.35 11.16 -14.87
N ILE A 5 -8.09 10.47 -15.99
CA ILE A 5 -7.92 9.01 -16.02
C ILE A 5 -6.63 8.63 -15.27
N GLY A 6 -5.53 9.36 -15.51
CA GLY A 6 -4.27 9.19 -14.79
C GLY A 6 -4.41 9.42 -13.29
N GLY A 7 -5.05 10.51 -12.88
CA GLY A 7 -5.32 10.80 -11.47
C GLY A 7 -6.19 9.72 -10.81
N SER A 8 -7.25 9.28 -11.48
CA SER A 8 -8.14 8.23 -10.97
C SER A 8 -7.40 6.91 -10.76
N LEU A 9 -6.50 6.52 -11.69
CA LEU A 9 -5.66 5.33 -11.56
C LEU A 9 -4.68 5.42 -10.40
N VAL A 10 -4.06 6.59 -10.19
CA VAL A 10 -3.13 6.83 -9.08
C VAL A 10 -3.86 6.78 -7.74
N PHE A 11 -5.07 7.33 -7.67
CA PHE A 11 -5.93 7.25 -6.49
C PHE A 11 -6.32 5.81 -6.17
N VAL A 12 -6.82 5.05 -7.15
CA VAL A 12 -7.19 3.64 -6.98
C VAL A 12 -5.97 2.82 -6.53
N THR A 13 -4.80 3.08 -7.11
CA THR A 13 -3.54 2.44 -6.69
C THR A 13 -3.20 2.79 -5.25
N GLY A 14 -3.30 4.05 -4.84
CA GLY A 14 -3.10 4.47 -3.45
C GLY A 14 -4.04 3.77 -2.46
N VAL A 15 -5.32 3.64 -2.82
CA VAL A 15 -6.34 2.91 -2.03
C VAL A 15 -6.02 1.42 -1.92
N ILE A 16 -5.58 0.77 -3.01
CA ILE A 16 -5.18 -0.64 -3.00
C ILE A 16 -3.96 -0.85 -2.09
N PHE A 17 -2.94 0.02 -2.17
CA PHE A 17 -1.76 -0.05 -1.30
C PHE A 17 -2.12 0.12 0.18
N LEU A 18 -3.03 1.05 0.49
CA LEU A 18 -3.57 1.24 1.84
C LEU A 18 -4.37 0.03 2.33
N TRP A 19 -5.24 -0.53 1.49
CA TRP A 19 -5.99 -1.74 1.80
C TRP A 19 -5.04 -2.90 2.10
N LEU A 20 -4.03 -3.11 1.25
CA LEU A 20 -3.03 -4.15 1.46
C LEU A 20 -2.34 -3.96 2.80
N GLY A 21 -1.79 -2.77 3.09
CA GLY A 21 -1.11 -2.46 4.34
C GLY A 21 -1.98 -2.55 5.61
N LEU A 22 -3.29 -2.27 5.50
CA LEU A 22 -4.21 -2.25 6.64
C LEU A 22 -4.91 -3.60 6.89
N PHE A 23 -5.45 -4.26 5.85
CA PHE A 23 -6.41 -5.37 5.98
C PHE A 23 -5.90 -6.72 5.46
N GLN A 24 -5.25 -6.75 4.29
CA GLN A 24 -4.78 -8.01 3.69
C GLN A 24 -3.44 -8.50 4.25
N TYR A 25 -2.70 -7.65 4.97
CA TYR A 25 -1.41 -8.01 5.56
C TYR A 25 -1.48 -9.19 6.55
N LYS A 26 -2.59 -9.40 7.27
CA LYS A 26 -2.76 -10.58 8.15
C LYS A 26 -2.91 -11.90 7.39
N TRP A 27 -3.53 -11.88 6.21
CA TRP A 27 -3.72 -13.09 5.40
C TRP A 27 -2.42 -13.44 4.67
N LEU A 28 -1.73 -12.43 4.13
CA LEU A 28 -0.38 -12.56 3.57
C LEU A 28 0.61 -13.07 4.64
N TYR A 29 0.52 -12.55 5.87
CA TYR A 29 1.31 -13.03 7.02
C TYR A 29 1.09 -14.51 7.28
N LYS A 30 -0.17 -14.94 7.34
CA LYS A 30 -0.51 -16.32 7.68
C LYS A 30 -0.05 -17.29 6.59
N GLY A 31 -0.24 -16.93 5.31
CA GLY A 31 0.25 -17.73 4.19
C GLY A 31 1.77 -17.80 4.14
N ILE A 32 2.49 -16.70 4.42
CA ILE A 32 3.96 -16.72 4.49
C ILE A 32 4.44 -17.53 5.70
N LYS A 33 3.79 -17.41 6.86
CA LYS A 33 4.14 -18.14 8.08
C LYS A 33 3.93 -19.65 7.95
N GLU A 34 2.85 -20.08 7.28
CA GLU A 34 2.61 -21.50 6.98
C GLU A 34 3.67 -22.08 6.02
N VAL A 35 4.22 -21.25 5.13
CA VAL A 35 5.37 -21.61 4.27
C VAL A 35 6.69 -21.59 5.05
N GLU A 36 6.84 -20.67 6.02
CA GLU A 36 8.00 -20.48 6.91
C GLU A 36 8.17 -21.64 7.89
N GLU A 37 7.09 -22.17 8.46
CA GLU A 37 7.09 -23.37 9.32
C GLU A 37 7.53 -24.64 8.54
N GLY A 38 7.52 -24.60 7.20
CA GLY A 38 7.93 -25.70 6.33
C GLY A 38 9.43 -25.74 5.96
N LYS A 39 10.16 -24.62 5.92
CA LYS A 39 11.59 -24.59 5.50
C LYS A 39 12.38 -23.39 6.06
N ILE A 40 13.46 -23.75 6.78
CA ILE A 40 14.79 -23.11 6.87
C ILE A 40 14.80 -21.62 7.26
N ASP A 41 14.94 -21.35 8.57
CA ASP A 41 15.86 -20.38 9.20
C ASP A 41 16.11 -19.02 8.48
N ILE A 42 15.03 -18.23 8.25
CA ILE A 42 15.11 -16.86 7.70
C ILE A 42 14.83 -15.79 8.77
N LEU A 43 15.51 -15.86 9.91
CA LEU A 43 15.52 -14.77 10.89
C LEU A 43 16.44 -13.64 10.38
N PRO A 44 15.91 -12.72 9.54
CA PRO A 44 15.51 -11.40 10.05
C PRO A 44 14.25 -10.81 9.35
N PHE A 45 13.42 -11.63 8.71
CA PHE A 45 12.28 -11.11 7.92
C PHE A 45 11.17 -10.48 8.78
N ILE A 46 10.99 -10.96 10.01
CA ILE A 46 9.95 -10.50 10.95
C ILE A 46 10.17 -9.05 11.40
N SER A 47 11.41 -8.56 11.48
CA SER A 47 11.71 -7.15 11.78
C SER A 47 11.43 -6.23 10.58
N ARG A 48 11.78 -6.68 9.36
CA ARG A 48 11.39 -6.02 8.09
C ARG A 48 9.88 -5.96 7.89
N TYR A 49 9.13 -6.85 8.53
CA TYR A 49 7.68 -7.01 8.35
C TYR A 49 6.85 -5.79 8.78
N ARG A 50 7.15 -5.22 9.96
CA ARG A 50 6.52 -3.97 10.42
C ARG A 50 6.96 -2.77 9.58
N PHE A 51 8.23 -2.75 9.17
CA PHE A 51 8.77 -1.71 8.31
C PHE A 51 8.03 -1.65 6.98
N TRP A 52 7.88 -2.76 6.28
CA TRP A 52 7.15 -2.80 5.01
C TRP A 52 5.69 -2.43 5.16
N ARG A 53 5.01 -2.86 6.22
CA ARG A 53 3.63 -2.43 6.49
C ARG A 53 3.50 -0.91 6.59
N ILE A 54 4.41 -0.27 7.34
CA ILE A 54 4.42 1.19 7.49
C ILE A 54 4.75 1.88 6.15
N VAL A 55 5.69 1.33 5.37
CA VAL A 55 6.04 1.84 4.04
C VAL A 55 4.85 1.76 3.07
N PHE A 56 4.13 0.63 3.03
CA PHE A 56 2.95 0.46 2.18
C PHE A 56 1.82 1.43 2.56
N ILE A 57 1.56 1.59 3.86
CA ILE A 57 0.56 2.56 4.34
C ILE A 57 1.01 3.99 4.01
N GLY A 58 2.27 4.33 4.26
CA GLY A 58 2.82 5.66 3.99
C GLY A 58 2.74 6.04 2.50
N ILE A 59 3.14 5.13 1.61
CA ILE A 59 3.03 5.34 0.16
C ILE A 59 1.57 5.48 -0.26
N GLY A 60 0.67 4.64 0.25
CA GLY A 60 -0.76 4.71 -0.06
C GLY A 60 -1.38 6.05 0.36
N VAL A 61 -1.09 6.52 1.59
CA VAL A 61 -1.56 7.83 2.08
C VAL A 61 -1.00 8.96 1.22
N LEU A 62 0.28 8.91 0.88
CA LEU A 62 0.94 9.96 0.11
C LEU A 62 0.35 10.07 -1.30
N LEU A 63 0.12 8.93 -1.98
CA LEU A 63 -0.53 8.89 -3.29
C LEU A 63 -1.96 9.44 -3.26
N ILE A 64 -2.73 9.12 -2.23
CA ILE A 64 -4.09 9.67 -2.05
C ILE A 64 -4.02 11.19 -1.83
N PHE A 65 -3.09 11.67 -1.00
CA PHE A 65 -2.94 13.10 -0.72
C PHE A 65 -2.52 13.91 -1.94
N THR A 66 -1.53 13.43 -2.71
CA THR A 66 -1.07 14.11 -3.93
C THR A 66 -2.20 14.17 -4.96
N THR A 67 -2.97 13.10 -5.09
CA THR A 67 -4.08 13.05 -6.06
C THR A 67 -5.25 13.93 -5.62
N GLY A 68 -5.62 13.88 -4.33
CA GLY A 68 -6.66 14.75 -3.76
C GLY A 68 -6.29 16.23 -3.87
N ASN A 69 -5.03 16.58 -3.60
CA ASN A 69 -4.54 17.96 -3.77
C ASN A 69 -4.56 18.41 -5.24
N SER A 70 -4.20 17.52 -6.17
CA SER A 70 -4.28 17.80 -7.61
C SER A 70 -5.74 17.99 -8.08
N PHE A 71 -6.67 17.18 -7.55
CA PHE A 71 -8.09 17.30 -7.86
C PHE A 71 -8.70 18.58 -7.30
N ILE A 72 -8.38 18.95 -6.06
CA ILE A 72 -8.81 20.23 -5.46
C ILE A 72 -8.31 21.40 -6.29
N ARG A 73 -7.03 21.40 -6.69
CA ARG A 73 -6.50 22.42 -7.59
C ARG A 73 -7.25 22.48 -8.92
N TYR A 74 -7.55 21.34 -9.54
CA TYR A 74 -8.29 21.30 -10.81
C TYR A 74 -9.75 21.78 -10.69
N VAL A 75 -10.40 21.56 -9.55
CA VAL A 75 -11.81 21.93 -9.34
C VAL A 75 -11.95 23.38 -8.88
N PHE A 76 -11.00 23.91 -8.10
CA PHE A 76 -11.07 25.24 -7.51
C PHE A 76 -10.19 26.30 -8.23
N HIS A 77 -9.56 25.96 -9.34
CA HIS A 77 -8.74 26.86 -10.16
C HIS A 77 -9.06 26.69 -11.64
#